data_AF-A0A3A4YPF4-F1
#
_entry.id   AF-A0A3A4YPF4-F1
#
_cell.length_a   1.000
_cell.length_b   1.000
_cell.length_c   1.000
_cell.angle_alpha   90.00
_cell.angle_beta   90.00
_cell.angle_gamma   90.00
#
_symmetry.space_group_name_H-M   'P 1'
#
loop_
_entity.id
_entity.type
_entity.pdbx_description
1 polymer ?
#
loop_
_entity_poly.entity_id
_entity_poly.type
_entity_poly.pdbx_seq_one_letter_code
_entity_poly.pdbx_strand_id
1 'polypeptide(L)'
;MEETNKTDANAESKKMPEKPLEKMTAPELRELAKSFGVEGVHAMKKEELVPILKEAYGIKDETPGKKAVQAGGKAVTVREVKDRIAKLKKDKAAALEAGDRKMRNILRRRINRDKKRSRRAVHA
;
A
#
# COMPACT_ATOMS: atom_id res chain seq x y z
N MET A 1 -7.82 8.46 -59.29
CA MET A 1 -7.89 9.13 -57.98
C MET A 1 -7.93 8.04 -56.92
N GLU A 2 -6.98 7.83 -56.05
CA GLU A 2 -5.63 8.35 -55.81
C GLU A 2 -5.01 7.25 -54.93
N GLU A 3 -3.83 6.76 -55.29
CA GLU A 3 -3.01 5.95 -54.40
C GLU A 3 -2.37 6.89 -53.38
N THR A 4 -2.31 6.51 -52.09
CA THR A 4 -1.13 6.75 -51.25
C THR A 4 -1.08 5.79 -50.06
N ASN A 5 -0.15 4.84 -50.16
CA ASN A 5 0.94 4.55 -49.23
C ASN A 5 0.68 4.12 -47.77
N LYS A 6 1.15 2.89 -47.53
CA LYS A 6 1.98 2.38 -46.42
C LYS A 6 2.68 3.44 -45.54
N THR A 7 3.13 2.92 -44.39
CA THR A 7 4.10 3.44 -43.39
C THR A 7 3.38 4.00 -42.15
N ASP A 8 3.67 3.68 -40.89
CA ASP A 8 4.80 3.05 -40.20
C ASP A 8 4.24 2.38 -38.92
N ALA A 9 4.58 1.13 -38.61
CA ALA A 9 5.64 0.83 -37.64
C ALA A 9 5.73 1.89 -36.51
N ASN A 10 5.03 1.67 -35.40
CA ASN A 10 5.51 2.20 -34.12
C ASN A 10 5.28 1.19 -32.99
N ALA A 11 6.07 0.12 -33.06
CA ALA A 11 6.44 -0.70 -31.92
C ALA A 11 7.42 0.08 -31.03
N GLU A 12 6.97 1.17 -30.44
CA GLU A 12 7.70 2.01 -29.49
C GLU A 12 6.60 2.87 -28.84
N SER A 13 6.21 2.70 -27.60
CA SER A 13 7.06 2.59 -26.45
C SER A 13 6.28 1.95 -25.31
N LYS A 14 6.75 0.77 -24.90
CA LYS A 14 6.53 0.22 -23.56
C LYS A 14 7.26 1.12 -22.56
N LYS A 15 6.74 2.33 -22.35
CA LYS A 15 7.24 3.29 -21.35
C LYS A 15 6.18 3.40 -20.27
N MET A 16 6.56 3.02 -19.06
CA MET A 16 5.82 3.42 -17.86
C MET A 16 5.64 4.94 -17.93
N PRO A 17 4.43 5.46 -17.71
CA PRO A 17 4.24 6.89 -17.68
C PRO A 17 5.10 7.48 -16.54
N GLU A 18 5.98 8.43 -16.87
CA GLU A 18 6.82 9.15 -15.88
C GLU A 18 5.97 9.91 -14.87
N LYS A 19 4.69 10.16 -15.21
CA LYS A 19 3.67 10.72 -14.32
C LYS A 19 2.79 9.59 -13.76
N PRO A 20 2.54 9.55 -12.44
CA PRO A 20 1.56 8.63 -11.86
C PRO A 20 0.20 8.78 -12.54
N LEU A 21 -0.45 7.66 -12.92
CA LEU A 21 -1.77 7.63 -13.57
C LEU A 21 -2.83 8.43 -12.78
N GLU A 22 -2.67 8.54 -11.46
CA GLU A 22 -3.54 9.31 -10.57
C GLU A 22 -3.48 10.83 -10.83
N LYS A 23 -2.36 11.33 -11.36
CA LYS A 23 -2.15 12.75 -11.65
C LYS A 23 -2.53 13.14 -13.08
N MET A 24 -2.74 12.19 -13.97
CA MET A 24 -3.18 12.47 -15.35
C MET A 24 -4.62 12.97 -15.39
N THR A 25 -4.93 13.76 -16.40
CA THR A 25 -6.28 14.26 -16.64
C THR A 25 -7.14 13.20 -17.33
N ALA A 26 -8.46 13.33 -17.25
CA ALA A 26 -9.38 12.38 -17.89
C ALA A 26 -9.12 12.17 -19.40
N PRO A 27 -8.82 13.19 -20.24
CA PRO A 27 -8.53 12.96 -21.65
C PRO A 27 -7.24 12.16 -21.87
N GLU A 28 -6.17 12.44 -21.12
CA GLU A 28 -4.91 11.69 -21.21
C GLU A 28 -5.10 10.21 -20.85
N LEU A 29 -5.90 9.92 -19.82
CA LEU A 29 -6.25 8.55 -19.45
C LEU A 29 -7.10 7.85 -20.52
N ARG A 30 -7.93 8.59 -21.25
CA ARG A 30 -8.73 8.02 -22.36
C ARG A 30 -7.85 7.65 -23.55
N GLU A 31 -6.89 8.50 -23.89
CA GLU A 31 -5.94 8.23 -24.98
C GLU A 31 -5.07 7.02 -24.69
N LEU A 32 -4.58 6.91 -23.44
CA LEU A 32 -3.87 5.72 -22.98
C LEU A 32 -4.77 4.48 -23.04
N ALA A 33 -5.99 4.55 -22.52
CA ALA A 33 -6.89 3.39 -22.54
C ALA A 33 -7.25 2.95 -23.97
N LYS A 34 -7.35 3.91 -24.91
CA LYS A 34 -7.54 3.62 -26.33
C LYS A 34 -6.31 2.94 -26.96
N SER A 35 -5.10 3.33 -26.57
CA SER A 35 -3.88 2.65 -27.05
C SER A 35 -3.73 1.24 -26.50
N PHE A 36 -4.31 0.96 -25.32
CA PHE A 36 -4.43 -0.39 -24.76
C PHE A 36 -5.60 -1.21 -25.32
N GLY A 37 -6.39 -0.67 -26.25
CA GLY A 37 -7.51 -1.39 -26.86
C GLY A 37 -8.73 -1.55 -25.94
N VAL A 38 -8.89 -0.70 -24.92
CA VAL A 38 -10.08 -0.69 -24.08
C VAL A 38 -11.25 -0.11 -24.89
N GLU A 39 -12.37 -0.83 -24.97
CA GLU A 39 -13.60 -0.32 -25.59
C GLU A 39 -14.46 0.45 -24.57
N GLY A 40 -15.22 1.45 -25.02
CA GLY A 40 -16.13 2.22 -24.13
C GLY A 40 -15.47 3.34 -23.32
N VAL A 41 -14.22 3.70 -23.63
CA VAL A 41 -13.40 4.69 -22.89
C VAL A 41 -14.06 6.07 -22.74
N HIS A 42 -14.92 6.46 -23.69
CA HIS A 42 -15.59 7.77 -23.64
C HIS A 42 -16.62 7.89 -22.52
N ALA A 43 -17.21 6.77 -22.08
CA ALA A 43 -18.20 6.72 -21.01
C ALA A 43 -17.58 6.55 -19.60
N MET A 44 -16.34 6.05 -19.52
CA MET A 44 -15.67 5.76 -18.25
C MET A 44 -15.19 7.04 -17.55
N LYS A 45 -15.37 7.09 -16.23
CA LYS A 45 -14.84 8.18 -15.39
C LYS A 45 -13.35 7.98 -15.13
N LYS A 46 -12.66 9.05 -14.73
CA LYS A 46 -11.23 9.00 -14.35
C LYS A 46 -10.93 7.90 -13.31
N GLU A 47 -11.83 7.69 -12.36
CA GLU A 47 -11.70 6.67 -11.31
C GLU A 47 -11.75 5.23 -11.84
N GLU A 48 -12.44 5.01 -12.96
CA GLU A 48 -12.60 3.70 -13.61
C GLU A 48 -11.46 3.43 -14.61
N LEU A 49 -10.91 4.47 -15.23
CA LEU A 49 -9.80 4.34 -16.18
C LEU A 49 -8.46 4.04 -15.50
N VAL A 50 -8.21 4.59 -14.30
CA VAL A 50 -6.96 4.37 -13.56
C VAL A 50 -6.70 2.89 -13.24
N PRO A 51 -7.64 2.10 -12.69
CA PRO A 51 -7.39 0.70 -12.38
C PRO A 51 -7.20 -0.15 -13.65
N ILE A 52 -7.99 0.08 -14.70
CA ILE A 52 -7.85 -0.64 -15.99
C ILE A 52 -6.46 -0.41 -16.59
N LEU A 53 -5.99 0.85 -16.54
CA LEU A 53 -4.64 1.17 -16.99
C LEU A 53 -3.55 0.57 -16.09
N LYS A 54 -3.73 0.59 -14.76
CA LYS A 54 -2.77 -0.05 -13.83
C LYS A 54 -2.63 -1.55 -14.11
N GLU A 55 -3.74 -2.23 -14.39
CA GLU A 55 -3.76 -3.65 -14.80
C GLU A 55 -3.06 -3.85 -16.16
N ALA A 56 -3.37 -3.02 -17.15
CA ALA A 56 -2.77 -3.10 -18.49
C ALA A 56 -1.25 -2.84 -18.48
N TYR A 57 -0.77 -1.97 -17.60
CA TYR A 57 0.67 -1.72 -17.41
C TYR A 57 1.38 -2.80 -16.56
N GLY A 58 0.67 -3.81 -16.05
CA GLY A 58 1.26 -4.89 -15.26
C GLY A 58 1.83 -4.43 -13.91
N ILE A 59 1.46 -3.23 -13.46
CA ILE A 59 1.76 -2.78 -12.10
C ILE A 59 0.76 -3.50 -11.21
N LYS A 60 1.13 -4.72 -10.79
CA LYS A 60 0.62 -5.28 -9.54
C LYS A 60 1.06 -4.32 -8.44
N ASP A 61 0.24 -3.30 -8.20
CA ASP A 61 0.18 -2.69 -6.88
C ASP A 61 -0.18 -3.87 -5.97
N GLU A 62 0.85 -4.53 -5.40
CA GLU A 62 0.72 -5.18 -4.11
C GLU A 62 0.07 -4.14 -3.24
N THR A 63 -1.24 -4.21 -3.13
CA THR A 63 -2.05 -3.23 -2.42
C THR A 63 -1.34 -2.93 -1.11
N PRO A 64 -0.79 -1.72 -0.87
CA PRO A 64 -0.66 -1.29 0.50
C PRO A 64 -2.11 -1.08 0.89
N GLY A 65 -2.74 -2.16 1.40
CA GLY A 65 -4.16 -2.24 1.68
C GLY A 65 -4.58 -0.92 2.30
N LYS A 66 -5.50 -0.24 1.60
CA LYS A 66 -6.14 1.03 1.95
C LYS A 66 -5.41 1.71 3.10
N LYS A 67 -4.61 2.75 2.83
CA LYS A 67 -4.25 3.75 3.85
C LYS A 67 -5.57 4.32 4.39
N ALA A 68 -6.16 3.59 5.34
CA ALA A 68 -7.22 4.03 6.19
C ALA A 68 -6.62 5.20 6.94
N VAL A 69 -7.00 6.38 6.48
CA VAL A 69 -7.20 7.59 7.24
C VAL A 69 -6.49 7.54 8.58
N GLN A 70 -5.37 8.26 8.65
CA GLN A 70 -4.74 8.66 9.90
C GLN A 70 -5.70 9.63 10.61
N ALA A 71 -6.77 9.09 11.20
CA ALA A 71 -7.65 9.77 12.13
C ALA A 71 -8.17 8.72 13.10
N GLY A 72 -7.69 8.76 14.34
CA GLY A 72 -7.99 7.75 15.37
C GLY A 72 -7.03 6.57 15.27
N GLY A 73 -6.10 6.48 16.23
CA GLY A 73 -5.04 5.48 16.23
C GLY A 73 -5.59 4.08 15.93
N LYS A 74 -4.95 3.37 14.98
CA LYS A 74 -5.25 1.96 14.65
C LYS A 74 -5.72 1.26 15.91
N ALA A 75 -6.97 0.80 15.93
CA ALA A 75 -7.50 0.01 17.03
C ALA A 75 -6.57 -1.19 17.17
N VAL A 76 -5.60 -1.06 18.08
CA VAL A 76 -4.55 -2.05 18.22
C VAL A 76 -5.25 -3.30 18.69
N THR A 77 -5.33 -4.30 17.82
CA THR A 77 -6.07 -5.51 18.14
C THR A 77 -5.42 -6.17 19.35
N VAL A 78 -6.24 -6.77 20.23
CA VAL A 78 -5.73 -7.44 21.45
C VAL A 78 -4.67 -8.49 21.10
N ARG A 79 -4.81 -9.13 19.92
CA ARG A 79 -3.85 -10.08 19.35
C ARG A 79 -2.48 -9.44 19.11
N GLU A 80 -2.43 -8.32 18.40
CA GLU A 80 -1.17 -7.59 18.16
C GLU A 80 -0.47 -7.15 19.46
N VAL A 81 -1.24 -6.76 20.48
CA VAL A 81 -0.66 -6.43 21.80
C VAL A 81 -0.03 -7.65 22.45
N LYS A 82 -0.70 -8.81 22.39
CA LYS A 82 -0.17 -10.07 22.94
C LYS A 82 1.09 -10.53 22.21
N ASP A 83 1.13 -10.41 20.88
CA ASP A 83 2.31 -10.74 20.09
C ASP A 83 3.51 -9.86 20.43
N ARG A 84 3.28 -8.54 20.62
CA ARG A 84 4.33 -7.64 21.13
C ARG A 84 4.81 -8.01 22.53
N ILE A 85 3.91 -8.38 23.44
CA ILE A 85 4.29 -8.84 24.78
C ILE A 85 5.17 -10.09 24.70
N ALA A 86 4.85 -11.05 23.82
CA ALA A 86 5.67 -12.25 23.64
C ALA A 86 7.09 -11.91 23.17
N LYS A 87 7.24 -11.01 22.20
CA LYS A 87 8.54 -10.51 21.74
C LYS A 87 9.33 -9.84 22.86
N LEU A 88 8.71 -8.88 23.56
CA LEU A 88 9.36 -8.15 24.66
C LEU A 88 9.78 -9.06 25.83
N LYS A 89 9.08 -10.18 26.05
CA LYS A 89 9.49 -11.18 27.06
C LYS A 89 10.77 -11.90 26.63
N LYS A 90 10.92 -12.25 25.35
CA LYS A 90 12.16 -12.84 24.82
C LYS A 90 13.32 -11.86 24.95
N ASP A 91 13.12 -10.60 24.56
CA ASP A 91 14.13 -9.56 24.70
C ASP A 91 14.52 -9.34 26.17
N LYS A 92 13.55 -9.48 27.10
CA LYS A 92 13.83 -9.37 28.54
C LYS A 92 14.66 -10.53 29.05
N ALA A 93 14.47 -11.74 28.54
CA ALA A 93 15.28 -12.90 28.89
C ALA A 93 16.73 -12.69 28.39
N ALA A 94 16.89 -12.27 27.13
CA ALA A 94 18.20 -11.92 26.59
C ALA A 94 18.89 -10.80 27.38
N ALA A 95 18.16 -9.76 27.80
CA ALA A 95 18.70 -8.69 28.65
C ALA A 95 19.03 -9.16 30.08
N LEU A 96 18.42 -10.24 30.55
CA LEU A 96 18.74 -10.85 31.84
C LEU A 96 20.04 -11.64 31.76
N GLU A 97 20.24 -12.41 30.69
CA GLU A 97 21.49 -13.12 30.40
C GLU A 97 22.65 -12.15 30.17
N ALA A 98 22.41 -11.04 29.46
CA ALA A 98 23.40 -10.00 29.22
C ALA A 98 23.71 -9.11 30.46
N GLY A 99 23.02 -9.30 31.59
CA GLY A 99 23.22 -8.50 32.80
C GLY A 99 22.79 -7.02 32.69
N ASP A 100 22.15 -6.61 31.59
CA ASP A 100 21.76 -5.21 31.37
C ASP A 100 20.51 -4.84 32.20
N ARG A 101 20.79 -4.33 33.41
CA ARG A 101 19.79 -3.84 34.36
C ARG A 101 18.92 -2.72 33.78
N LYS A 102 19.47 -1.83 32.95
CA LYS A 102 18.73 -0.70 32.37
C LYS A 102 17.74 -1.21 31.33
N MET A 103 18.21 -2.03 30.39
CA MET A 103 17.36 -2.60 29.35
C MET A 103 16.27 -3.49 29.93
N ARG A 104 16.59 -4.33 30.91
CA ARG A 104 15.59 -5.13 31.65
C ARG A 104 14.49 -4.27 32.27
N ASN A 105 14.84 -3.13 32.88
CA ASN A 105 13.86 -2.23 33.49
C ASN A 105 12.96 -1.55 32.46
N ILE A 106 13.52 -1.14 31.31
CA ILE A 106 12.77 -0.58 30.18
C ILE A 106 11.79 -1.61 29.64
N LEU A 107 12.25 -2.84 29.37
CA LEU A 107 11.42 -3.93 28.86
C LEU A 107 10.32 -4.31 29.85
N ARG A 108 10.60 -4.37 31.15
CA ARG A 108 9.58 -4.58 32.20
C ARG A 108 8.47 -3.52 32.12
N ARG A 109 8.83 -2.24 32.01
CA ARG A 109 7.87 -1.12 31.93
C ARG A 109 7.04 -1.19 30.63
N ARG A 110 7.66 -1.49 29.49
CA ARG A 110 6.97 -1.67 28.21
C ARG A 110 5.96 -2.81 28.26
N ILE A 111 6.36 -3.98 28.78
CA ILE A 111 5.47 -5.13 28.98
C ILE A 111 4.27 -4.75 29.85
N ASN A 112 4.48 -4.03 30.96
CA ASN A 112 3.39 -3.60 31.83
C ASN A 112 2.43 -2.64 31.13
N ARG A 113 2.95 -1.70 30.33
CA ARG A 113 2.12 -0.77 29.55
C ARG A 113 1.29 -1.50 28.51
N ASP A 114 1.88 -2.45 27.79
CA ASP A 114 1.17 -3.25 26.79
C ASP A 114 0.12 -4.16 27.45
N LYS A 115 0.41 -4.78 28.60
CA LYS A 115 -0.61 -5.49 29.39
C LYS A 115 -1.76 -4.60 29.86
N LYS A 116 -1.50 -3.33 30.17
CA LYS A 116 -2.56 -2.36 30.51
C LYS A 116 -3.37 -2.00 29.25
N ARG A 117 -2.69 -1.79 28.11
CA ARG A 117 -3.33 -1.50 26.82
C ARG A 117 -4.22 -2.64 26.35
N SER A 118 -3.80 -3.90 26.51
CA SER A 118 -4.62 -5.06 26.15
C SER A 118 -5.87 -5.18 27.01
N ARG A 119 -5.80 -4.86 28.31
CA ARG A 119 -6.98 -4.84 29.18
C ARG A 119 -7.94 -3.72 28.79
N ARG A 120 -7.41 -2.51 28.55
CA ARG A 120 -8.24 -1.37 28.11
C ARG A 120 -8.92 -1.65 26.76
N ALA A 121 -8.22 -2.26 25.81
CA ALA A 121 -8.77 -2.61 24.51
C ALA A 121 -9.82 -3.74 24.52
N VAL A 122 -9.98 -4.46 25.64
CA VAL A 122 -11.09 -5.42 25.85
C VAL A 122 -12.32 -4.74 26.46
N HIS A 123 -12.12 -3.62 27.16
CA HIS A 123 -13.18 -2.86 27.84
C HIS A 123 -13.61 -1.60 27.09
N ALA A 124 -13.04 -1.33 25.91
CA ALA A 124 -13.32 -0.18 25.06
C ALA A 124 -14.05 -0.65 23.81
#